data_AF-A0A822CSI7-F1
#
_entry.id   AF-A0A822CSI7-F1
#
_cell.length_a   1.000
_cell.length_b   1.000
_cell.length_c   1.000
_cell.angle_alpha   90.00
_cell.angle_beta   90.00
_cell.angle_gamma   90.00
#
_symmetry.space_group_name_H-M   'P 1'
#
loop_
_entity.id
_entity.type
_entity.pdbx_description
1 polymer ?
#
loop_
_entity_poly.entity_id
_entity_poly.type
_entity_poly.pdbx_seq_one_letter_code
_entity_poly.pdbx_strand_id
1 'polypeptide(L)'
;MTNFVLTQQYESSSESDEDMEINQEHVQEKKTARRIFKWVEDKSFSNDLDAVMAIKQERQWSRYYSNNGHDGIKVYYRCNRVKFRGKQCSASIYLYYPNDSNKVVLFRSTSEHDHTELDERKVVSEEAKQIIEELFNLRLKPKKIYEQLQDRNYKISRNQVNNYLTHLHRKKLGPST
;
A
#
# COMPACT_ATOMS: atom_id res chain seq x y z
N MET A 1 13.37 -65.90 26.98
CA MET A 1 13.22 -66.16 25.52
C MET A 1 11.73 -66.20 25.20
N THR A 2 11.34 -65.79 23.98
CA THR A 2 10.10 -66.19 23.25
C THR A 2 8.78 -66.40 24.00
N ASN A 3 7.89 -65.41 23.87
CA ASN A 3 6.46 -65.46 23.47
C ASN A 3 5.64 -66.77 23.60
N PHE A 4 4.39 -66.66 24.10
CA PHE A 4 3.10 -67.10 23.52
C PHE A 4 2.00 -66.53 24.49
N VAL A 5 0.89 -65.82 24.18
CA VAL A 5 -0.10 -65.72 23.07
C VAL A 5 -1.46 -66.39 23.43
N LEU A 6 -2.57 -65.72 23.04
CA LEU A 6 -4.00 -66.14 22.99
C LEU A 6 -4.96 -65.92 24.20
N THR A 7 -5.67 -64.78 24.16
CA THR A 7 -7.14 -64.52 24.30
C THR A 7 -8.10 -65.36 25.18
N GLN A 8 -8.98 -64.62 25.87
CA GLN A 8 -10.48 -64.67 25.81
C GLN A 8 -10.98 -63.26 26.24
N GLN A 9 -12.00 -62.60 25.67
CA GLN A 9 -13.46 -62.86 25.71
C GLN A 9 -13.94 -63.05 27.17
N TYR A 10 -15.00 -62.43 27.70
CA TYR A 10 -16.17 -61.68 27.19
C TYR A 10 -16.69 -60.80 28.39
N GLU A 11 -17.60 -59.81 28.37
CA GLU A 11 -18.62 -59.24 27.46
C GLU A 11 -18.88 -57.76 27.88
N SER A 12 -19.51 -56.91 27.04
CA SER A 12 -20.31 -55.75 27.50
C SER A 12 -21.28 -55.26 26.42
N SER A 13 -22.45 -54.75 26.81
CA SER A 13 -23.57 -54.41 25.90
C SER A 13 -23.53 -52.98 25.36
N SER A 14 -24.08 -52.83 24.17
CA SER A 14 -24.53 -51.57 23.55
C SER A 14 -25.30 -50.65 24.50
N GLU A 15 -24.90 -49.38 24.55
CA GLU A 15 -25.79 -48.25 24.22
C GLU A 15 -25.07 -47.34 23.22
N SER A 16 -25.83 -46.62 22.39
CA SER A 16 -25.33 -45.91 21.21
C SER A 16 -25.61 -44.41 21.29
N ASP A 17 -24.58 -43.61 21.58
CA ASP A 17 -24.60 -42.18 21.32
C ASP A 17 -24.21 -41.92 19.85
N GLU A 18 -25.04 -41.16 19.14
CA GLU A 18 -24.77 -40.76 17.75
C GLU A 18 -23.78 -39.59 17.71
N ASP A 19 -22.48 -39.91 17.74
CA ASP A 19 -21.40 -38.95 17.47
C ASP A 19 -21.58 -38.34 16.07
N MET A 20 -22.27 -37.19 16.00
CA MET A 20 -22.40 -36.41 14.77
C MET A 20 -21.02 -35.95 14.32
N GLU A 21 -20.46 -36.64 13.33
CA GLU A 21 -19.19 -36.30 12.69
C GLU A 21 -19.31 -34.96 11.97
N ILE A 22 -19.08 -33.88 12.72
CA ILE A 22 -18.93 -32.53 12.18
C ILE A 22 -17.67 -32.53 11.32
N ASN A 23 -17.87 -32.87 10.06
CA ASN A 23 -16.91 -32.72 8.98
C ASN A 23 -16.58 -31.22 8.87
N GLN A 24 -15.59 -30.79 9.67
CA GLN A 24 -14.91 -29.52 9.47
C GLN A 24 -14.14 -29.64 8.16
N GLU A 25 -14.82 -29.37 7.04
CA GLU A 25 -14.17 -29.11 5.77
C GLU A 25 -13.11 -28.04 6.02
N HIS A 26 -11.85 -28.46 6.11
CA HIS A 26 -10.74 -27.55 6.33
C HIS A 26 -10.51 -26.82 5.01
N VAL A 27 -11.29 -25.75 4.80
CA VAL A 27 -11.27 -24.91 3.59
C VAL A 27 -9.89 -24.31 3.45
N GLN A 28 -9.01 -25.03 2.76
CA GLN A 28 -7.64 -24.60 2.51
C GLN A 28 -7.70 -23.32 1.70
N GLU A 29 -7.44 -22.18 2.34
CA GLU A 29 -7.45 -20.87 1.69
C GLU A 29 -6.52 -20.92 0.48
N LYS A 30 -7.11 -20.90 -0.71
CA LYS A 30 -6.37 -21.04 -1.97
C LYS A 30 -5.44 -19.84 -2.13
N LYS A 31 -4.17 -20.04 -1.76
CA LYS A 31 -3.09 -19.03 -1.79
C LYS A 31 -3.16 -18.29 -3.12
N THR A 32 -3.50 -17.00 -3.06
CA THR A 32 -3.77 -16.22 -4.27
C THR A 32 -2.53 -16.15 -5.14
N ALA A 33 -2.69 -16.49 -6.42
CA ALA A 33 -1.58 -16.56 -7.37
C ALA A 33 -0.88 -15.19 -7.47
N ARG A 34 0.46 -15.19 -7.39
CA ARG A 34 1.25 -13.97 -7.53
C ARG A 34 1.06 -13.41 -8.95
N ARG A 35 0.67 -12.14 -9.07
CA ARG A 35 0.64 -11.43 -10.36
C ARG A 35 2.02 -11.47 -11.02
N ILE A 36 2.07 -11.97 -12.25
CA ILE A 36 3.22 -11.88 -13.14
C ILE A 36 3.05 -10.63 -14.00
N PHE A 37 4.06 -9.77 -14.06
CA PHE A 37 4.06 -8.57 -14.89
C PHE A 37 5.04 -8.78 -16.06
N LYS A 38 4.59 -8.57 -17.29
CA LYS A 38 5.48 -8.39 -18.44
C LYS A 38 5.95 -6.94 -18.45
N TRP A 39 7.26 -6.74 -18.38
CA TRP A 39 7.90 -5.42 -18.32
C TRP A 39 8.51 -5.04 -19.67
N VAL A 40 8.46 -3.76 -20.01
CA VAL A 40 9.08 -3.17 -21.21
C VAL A 40 9.77 -1.86 -20.82
N GLU A 41 10.96 -1.60 -21.39
CA GLU A 41 11.66 -0.31 -21.25
C GLU A 41 10.88 0.77 -22.01
N ASP A 42 10.49 1.84 -21.32
CA ASP A 42 9.75 2.99 -21.88
C ASP A 42 10.72 4.13 -22.20
N LYS A 43 11.51 4.54 -21.20
CA LYS A 43 12.41 5.71 -21.28
C LYS A 43 13.66 5.48 -20.45
N SER A 44 14.70 6.22 -20.75
CA SER A 44 15.85 6.35 -19.86
C SER A 44 16.33 7.79 -19.73
N PHE A 45 16.99 8.06 -18.61
CA PHE A 45 17.35 9.39 -18.12
C PHE A 45 18.82 9.38 -17.69
N SER A 46 19.50 10.52 -17.79
CA SER A 46 20.92 10.67 -17.40
C SER A 46 21.12 10.85 -15.90
N ASN A 47 20.04 11.03 -15.13
CA ASN A 47 20.04 11.30 -13.70
C ASN A 47 18.70 10.83 -13.06
N ASP A 48 18.64 10.83 -11.73
CA ASP A 48 17.46 10.43 -10.95
C ASP A 48 16.36 11.49 -10.90
N LEU A 49 16.75 12.77 -10.87
CA LEU A 49 15.83 13.90 -10.73
C LEU A 49 14.83 13.95 -11.88
N ASP A 50 15.30 13.84 -13.13
CA ASP A 50 14.46 13.84 -14.32
C ASP A 50 13.52 12.63 -14.36
N ALA A 51 14.02 11.44 -14.02
CA ALA A 51 13.21 10.22 -13.94
C ALA A 51 12.08 10.36 -12.89
N VAL A 52 12.39 10.95 -11.74
CA VAL A 52 11.42 11.23 -10.66
C VAL A 52 10.46 12.37 -11.05
N MET A 53 10.91 13.38 -11.80
CA MET A 53 10.05 14.46 -12.31
C MET A 53 9.04 13.94 -13.35
N ALA A 54 9.47 13.10 -14.29
CA ALA A 54 8.57 12.47 -15.27
C ALA A 54 7.43 11.69 -14.59
N ILE A 55 7.76 10.83 -13.61
CA ILE A 55 6.76 10.07 -12.84
C ILE A 55 5.82 10.99 -12.04
N LYS A 56 6.32 12.11 -11.49
CA LYS A 56 5.50 13.12 -10.80
C LYS A 56 4.56 13.84 -11.78
N GLN A 57 5.02 14.16 -12.99
CA GLN A 57 4.25 14.87 -14.01
C GLN A 57 3.04 14.06 -14.49
N GLU A 58 3.17 12.74 -14.59
CA GLU A 58 2.06 11.83 -14.93
C GLU A 58 0.94 11.80 -13.87
N ARG A 59 1.22 12.26 -12.63
CA ARG A 59 0.30 12.37 -11.46
C ARG A 59 -0.45 11.10 -11.04
N GLN A 60 -0.28 9.98 -11.75
CA GLN A 60 -1.02 8.72 -11.56
C GLN A 60 -0.29 7.69 -10.72
N TRP A 61 0.98 7.92 -10.36
CA TRP A 61 1.83 6.94 -9.68
C TRP A 61 2.02 7.24 -8.20
N SER A 62 2.35 6.21 -7.43
CA SER A 62 2.79 6.32 -6.04
C SER A 62 3.83 5.25 -5.72
N ARG A 63 4.95 5.65 -5.08
CA ARG A 63 6.02 4.73 -4.67
C ARG A 63 5.43 3.64 -3.78
N TYR A 64 5.77 2.38 -4.07
CA TYR A 64 5.25 1.22 -3.37
C TYR A 64 6.34 0.57 -2.50
N TYR A 65 7.44 0.13 -3.11
CA TYR A 65 8.60 -0.41 -2.41
C TYR A 65 9.87 -0.24 -3.27
N SER A 66 11.03 -0.61 -2.72
CA SER A 66 12.27 -0.77 -3.48
C SER A 66 12.87 -2.15 -3.20
N ASN A 67 13.52 -2.72 -4.21
CA ASN A 67 14.29 -3.95 -4.11
C ASN A 67 15.74 -3.64 -4.52
N ASN A 68 16.71 -4.09 -3.71
CA ASN A 68 18.14 -3.87 -3.98
C ASN A 68 18.72 -5.20 -4.47
N GLY A 69 19.07 -5.27 -5.76
CA GLY A 69 19.76 -6.42 -6.34
C GLY A 69 21.27 -6.20 -6.37
N HIS A 70 22.01 -7.25 -6.74
CA HIS A 70 23.46 -7.19 -6.98
C HIS A 70 23.83 -6.17 -8.07
N ASP A 71 23.01 -6.07 -9.11
CA ASP A 71 23.32 -5.29 -10.32
C ASP A 71 22.73 -3.86 -10.28
N GLY A 72 21.89 -3.57 -9.28
CA GLY A 72 21.21 -2.28 -9.15
C GLY A 72 19.94 -2.28 -8.29
N ILE A 73 19.39 -1.09 -8.06
CA ILE A 73 18.17 -0.87 -7.27
C ILE A 73 16.96 -0.74 -8.20
N LYS A 74 15.84 -1.40 -7.86
CA LYS A 74 14.55 -1.29 -8.54
C LYS A 74 13.53 -0.63 -7.61
N VAL A 75 13.08 0.57 -7.95
CA VAL A 75 12.07 1.33 -7.19
C VAL A 75 10.71 1.19 -7.88
N TYR A 76 9.80 0.45 -7.27
CA TYR A 76 8.48 0.13 -7.81
C TYR A 76 7.43 1.17 -7.42
N TYR A 77 6.56 1.51 -8.36
CA TYR A 77 5.42 2.40 -8.20
C TYR A 77 4.14 1.71 -8.70
N ARG A 78 3.03 1.94 -8.01
CA ARG A 78 1.69 1.47 -8.41
C ARG A 78 0.81 2.66 -8.79
N CYS A 79 -0.23 2.40 -9.60
CA CYS A 79 -1.28 3.39 -9.82
C CYS A 79 -1.85 3.87 -8.47
N ASN A 80 -2.06 5.18 -8.36
CA ASN A 80 -2.47 5.84 -7.14
C ASN A 80 -4.01 6.02 -7.02
N ARG A 81 -4.76 5.86 -8.12
CA ARG A 81 -6.23 5.95 -8.18
C ARG A 81 -6.97 4.83 -7.43
N VAL A 82 -6.29 3.73 -7.10
CA VAL A 82 -6.85 2.64 -6.27
C VAL A 82 -6.59 2.83 -4.76
N LYS A 83 -7.49 2.31 -3.92
CA LYS A 83 -7.32 2.28 -2.45
C LYS A 83 -6.13 1.39 -2.06
N PHE A 84 -5.43 1.75 -0.97
CA PHE A 84 -4.27 0.99 -0.48
C PHE A 84 -4.63 -0.46 -0.14
N ARG A 85 -5.80 -0.67 0.49
CA ARG A 85 -6.36 -1.98 0.84
C ARG A 85 -7.50 -2.29 -0.13
N GLY A 86 -7.47 -3.45 -0.79
CA GLY A 86 -8.41 -3.86 -1.84
C GLY A 86 -7.70 -4.26 -3.14
N LYS A 87 -8.45 -4.63 -4.19
CA LYS A 87 -7.91 -4.97 -5.52
C LYS A 87 -7.00 -3.84 -6.01
N GLN A 88 -5.72 -4.15 -6.26
CA GLN A 88 -4.76 -3.19 -6.79
C GLN A 88 -4.87 -3.11 -8.32
N CYS A 89 -4.55 -1.94 -8.89
CA CYS A 89 -4.45 -1.75 -10.33
C CYS A 89 -3.47 -2.75 -10.96
N SER A 90 -3.75 -3.21 -12.17
CA SER A 90 -2.86 -4.06 -12.99
C SER A 90 -1.70 -3.27 -13.59
N ALA A 91 -1.86 -1.96 -13.85
CA ALA A 91 -0.80 -1.09 -14.30
C ALA A 91 0.20 -0.74 -13.18
N SER A 92 1.49 -0.87 -13.49
CA SER A 92 2.62 -0.72 -12.58
C SER A 92 3.86 -0.23 -13.35
N ILE A 93 4.75 0.52 -12.69
CA ILE A 93 6.03 0.98 -13.27
C ILE A 93 7.17 0.78 -12.27
N TYR A 94 8.41 0.72 -12.76
CA TYR A 94 9.58 0.84 -11.88
C TYR A 94 10.72 1.62 -12.53
N LEU A 95 11.47 2.34 -11.69
CA LEU A 95 12.77 2.89 -12.05
C LEU A 95 13.85 1.88 -11.69
N TYR A 96 14.77 1.63 -12.61
CA TYR A 96 15.99 0.86 -12.41
C TYR A 96 17.19 1.80 -12.35
N TYR A 97 18.02 1.61 -11.33
CA TYR A 97 19.27 2.31 -11.08
C TYR A 97 20.38 1.24 -11.10
N PRO A 98 21.09 1.06 -12.23
CA PRO A 98 22.23 0.14 -12.31
C PRO A 98 23.34 0.59 -11.36
N ASN A 99 24.11 -0.34 -10.80
CA ASN A 99 25.26 0.03 -9.96
C ASN A 99 26.41 0.63 -10.79
N ASP A 100 26.57 0.21 -12.04
CA ASP A 100 27.67 0.62 -12.93
C ASP A 100 27.39 1.92 -13.71
N SER A 101 26.25 2.59 -13.48
CA SER A 101 25.86 3.76 -14.28
C SER A 101 24.87 4.70 -13.58
N ASN A 102 25.11 6.00 -13.74
CA ASN A 102 24.15 7.05 -13.34
C ASN A 102 22.87 7.08 -14.22
N LYS A 103 22.81 6.29 -15.29
CA LYS A 103 21.64 6.17 -16.17
C LYS A 103 20.48 5.51 -15.42
N VAL A 104 19.34 6.19 -15.32
CA VAL A 104 18.11 5.64 -14.72
C VAL A 104 17.16 5.18 -15.83
N VAL A 105 16.59 3.98 -15.70
CA VAL A 105 15.73 3.37 -16.73
C VAL A 105 14.32 3.16 -16.20
N LEU A 106 13.31 3.66 -16.91
CA LEU A 106 11.89 3.50 -16.60
C LEU A 106 11.32 2.31 -17.36
N PHE A 107 10.80 1.35 -16.61
CA PHE A 107 10.06 0.19 -17.13
C PHE A 107 8.57 0.32 -16.79
N ARG A 108 7.70 -0.05 -17.75
CA ARG A 108 6.24 -0.16 -17.55
C ARG A 108 5.78 -1.60 -17.68
N SER A 109 4.71 -1.95 -16.96
CA SER A 109 3.95 -3.17 -17.23
C SER A 109 3.17 -3.04 -18.55
N THR A 110 3.06 -4.09 -19.34
CA THR A 110 2.16 -4.10 -20.52
C THR A 110 0.67 -4.19 -20.17
N SER A 111 0.33 -4.14 -18.88
CA SER A 111 -1.05 -4.18 -18.40
C SER A 111 -1.63 -2.78 -18.25
N GLU A 112 -2.83 -2.58 -18.80
CA GLU A 112 -3.58 -1.33 -18.70
C GLU A 112 -4.19 -1.10 -17.31
N HIS A 113 -4.80 0.07 -17.13
CA HIS A 113 -5.49 0.46 -15.89
C HIS A 113 -6.85 -0.23 -15.76
N ASP A 114 -6.95 -1.25 -14.92
CA ASP A 114 -8.14 -2.09 -14.72
C ASP A 114 -9.08 -1.58 -13.61
N HIS A 115 -9.26 -0.26 -13.53
CA HIS A 115 -10.20 0.42 -12.64
C HIS A 115 -10.90 1.56 -13.38
N THR A 116 -12.15 1.82 -13.03
CA THR A 116 -12.83 3.08 -13.36
C THR A 116 -12.14 4.27 -12.69
N GLU A 117 -12.50 5.50 -13.07
CA GLU A 117 -12.01 6.71 -12.43
C GLU A 117 -12.66 6.91 -11.05
N LEU A 118 -12.19 6.13 -10.07
CA LEU A 118 -12.53 6.30 -8.66
C LEU A 118 -11.86 7.57 -8.12
N ASP A 119 -12.67 8.41 -7.44
CA ASP A 119 -12.33 9.62 -6.66
C ASP A 119 -10.91 10.15 -6.89
N GLU A 120 -10.79 11.31 -7.55
CA GLU A 120 -9.58 12.13 -7.48
C GLU A 120 -9.07 12.14 -6.03
N ARG A 121 -7.80 11.75 -5.83
CA ARG A 121 -7.22 11.75 -4.49
C ARG A 121 -7.41 13.14 -3.91
N LYS A 122 -8.13 13.22 -2.79
CA LYS A 122 -8.38 14.46 -2.04
C LYS A 122 -7.05 14.94 -1.45
N VAL A 123 -6.26 15.59 -2.30
CA VAL A 123 -5.03 16.30 -1.97
C VAL A 123 -5.44 17.63 -1.35
N VAL A 124 -4.74 18.05 -0.30
CA VAL A 124 -4.90 19.41 0.24
C VAL A 124 -4.28 20.35 -0.79
N SER A 125 -5.07 21.26 -1.36
CA SER A 125 -4.60 22.23 -2.34
C SER A 125 -3.59 23.19 -1.70
N GLU A 126 -2.73 23.84 -2.50
CA GLU A 126 -1.64 24.66 -1.96
C GLU A 126 -2.17 25.89 -1.21
N GLU A 127 -3.29 26.47 -1.64
CA GLU A 127 -3.97 27.59 -0.96
C GLU A 127 -4.49 27.16 0.42
N ALA A 128 -5.05 25.94 0.50
CA ALA A 128 -5.50 25.40 1.77
C ALA A 128 -4.34 25.03 2.71
N LYS A 129 -3.17 24.62 2.18
CA LYS A 129 -1.96 24.44 2.98
C LYS A 129 -1.46 25.77 3.55
N GLN A 130 -1.45 26.84 2.74
CA GLN A 130 -1.10 28.19 3.19
C GLN A 130 -2.00 28.62 4.36
N ILE A 131 -3.33 28.47 4.21
CA ILE A 131 -4.30 28.77 5.28
C ILE A 131 -4.05 27.89 6.53
N ILE A 132 -3.74 26.60 6.39
CA ILE A 132 -3.39 25.77 7.56
C ILE A 132 -2.10 26.26 8.23
N GLU A 133 -1.08 26.69 7.46
CA GLU A 133 0.17 27.21 8.02
C GLU A 133 -0.02 28.57 8.71
N GLU A 134 -0.87 29.46 8.18
CA GLU A 134 -1.30 30.70 8.85
C GLU A 134 -1.99 30.42 10.19
N LEU A 135 -3.04 29.60 10.18
CA LEU A 135 -3.82 29.29 11.38
C LEU A 135 -3.02 28.48 12.40
N PHE A 136 -2.02 27.70 11.96
CA PHE A 136 -1.04 27.04 12.81
C PHE A 136 -0.08 28.04 13.48
N ASN A 137 0.42 29.04 12.75
CA ASN A 137 1.27 30.09 13.32
C ASN A 137 0.50 30.90 14.39
N LEU A 138 -0.79 31.13 14.19
CA LEU A 138 -1.73 31.71 15.18
C LEU A 138 -2.08 30.76 16.34
N ARG A 139 -1.46 29.56 16.42
CA ARG A 139 -1.63 28.54 17.47
C ARG A 139 -3.07 28.02 17.64
N LEU A 140 -3.89 28.03 16.58
CA LEU A 140 -5.23 27.43 16.65
C LEU A 140 -5.15 25.91 16.84
N LYS A 141 -6.05 25.36 17.67
CA LYS A 141 -6.18 23.90 17.84
C LYS A 141 -6.72 23.26 16.54
N PRO A 142 -6.32 22.02 16.18
CA PRO A 142 -6.71 21.37 14.91
C PRO A 142 -8.21 21.37 14.61
N LYS A 143 -9.06 21.27 15.64
CA LYS A 143 -10.53 21.38 15.50
C LYS A 143 -10.97 22.73 14.91
N LYS A 144 -10.39 23.85 15.38
CA LYS A 144 -10.70 25.21 14.91
C LYS A 144 -10.11 25.52 13.53
N ILE A 145 -8.94 24.95 13.22
CA ILE A 145 -8.36 25.01 11.86
C ILE A 145 -9.28 24.27 10.86
N TYR A 146 -9.76 23.08 11.22
CA TYR A 146 -10.74 22.35 10.41
C TYR A 146 -12.05 23.13 10.21
N GLU A 147 -12.60 23.73 11.28
CA GLU A 147 -13.83 24.53 11.20
C GLU A 147 -13.67 25.69 10.19
N GLN A 148 -12.62 26.51 10.31
CA GLN A 148 -12.38 27.61 9.34
C GLN A 148 -12.19 27.14 7.89
N LEU A 149 -11.67 25.93 7.65
CA LEU A 149 -11.57 25.38 6.30
C LEU A 149 -12.94 24.95 5.74
N GLN A 150 -13.86 24.48 6.59
CA GLN A 150 -15.25 24.21 6.18
C GLN A 150 -16.01 25.52 5.94
N ASP A 151 -15.82 26.53 6.79
CA ASP A 151 -16.42 27.86 6.63
C ASP A 151 -15.99 28.52 5.30
N ARG A 152 -14.74 28.28 4.87
CA ARG A 152 -14.19 28.69 3.55
C ARG A 152 -14.46 27.68 2.42
N ASN A 153 -15.37 26.72 2.62
CA ASN A 153 -15.83 25.72 1.63
C ASN A 153 -14.73 24.79 1.04
N TYR A 154 -13.62 24.55 1.73
CA TYR A 154 -12.59 23.61 1.28
C TYR A 154 -12.99 22.14 1.56
N LYS A 155 -12.98 21.30 0.52
CA LYS A 155 -13.35 19.86 0.57
C LYS A 155 -12.25 18.98 1.21
N ILE A 156 -11.87 19.29 2.45
CA ILE A 156 -10.76 18.67 3.19
C ILE A 156 -11.28 17.93 4.42
N SER A 157 -10.82 16.69 4.65
CA SER A 157 -11.13 15.92 5.86
C SER A 157 -10.25 16.29 7.05
N ARG A 158 -10.76 16.10 8.27
CA ARG A 158 -10.00 16.32 9.53
C ARG A 158 -8.69 15.54 9.59
N ASN A 159 -8.61 14.36 8.97
CA ASN A 159 -7.39 13.56 8.90
C ASN A 159 -6.32 14.21 8.01
N GLN A 160 -6.71 14.86 6.90
CA GLN A 160 -5.77 15.61 6.06
C GLN A 160 -5.19 16.81 6.82
N VAL A 161 -6.03 17.56 7.56
CA VAL A 161 -5.60 18.67 8.41
C VAL A 161 -4.61 18.19 9.47
N ASN A 162 -4.96 17.14 10.23
CA ASN A 162 -4.07 16.56 11.24
C ASN A 162 -2.73 16.10 10.65
N ASN A 163 -2.75 15.39 9.51
CA ASN A 163 -1.53 14.93 8.85
C ASN A 163 -0.60 16.08 8.42
N TYR A 164 -1.16 17.18 7.90
CA TYR A 164 -0.38 18.34 7.50
C TYR A 164 0.12 19.15 8.70
N LEU A 165 -0.66 19.25 9.79
CA LEU A 165 -0.20 19.83 11.05
C LEU A 165 0.95 19.02 11.66
N THR A 166 0.90 17.68 11.65
CA THR A 166 2.03 16.84 12.08
C THR A 166 3.29 17.08 11.24
N HIS A 167 3.15 17.35 9.93
CA HIS A 167 4.27 17.77 9.09
C HIS A 167 4.80 19.16 9.47
N LEU A 168 3.94 20.14 9.72
CA LEU A 168 4.33 21.49 10.16
C LEU A 168 5.03 21.48 11.53
N HIS A 169 4.52 20.70 12.50
CA HIS A 169 5.19 20.46 13.78
C HIS A 169 6.61 19.93 13.55
N ARG A 170 6.77 18.84 12.78
CA ARG A 170 8.09 18.26 12.47
C ARG A 170 9.04 19.22 11.75
N LYS A 171 8.50 20.11 10.90
CA LYS A 171 9.26 21.12 10.13
C LYS A 171 9.71 22.30 11.00
N LYS A 172 8.92 22.72 11.99
CA LYS A 172 9.14 23.96 12.77
C LYS A 172 9.62 23.76 14.20
N LEU A 173 9.32 22.63 14.82
CA LEU A 173 9.62 22.34 16.24
C LEU A 173 10.45 21.07 16.44
N GLY A 174 10.83 20.38 15.35
CA GLY A 174 11.51 19.09 15.41
C GLY A 174 10.55 17.90 15.63
N PRO A 175 11.08 16.67 15.72
CA PRO A 175 10.28 15.49 16.03
C PRO A 175 9.75 15.57 17.48
N SER A 176 8.46 15.25 17.67
CA SER A 176 7.96 14.91 19.00
C SER A 176 8.60 13.61 19.47
N THR A 177 9.28 13.70 20.61
CA THR A 177 9.60 12.57 21.50
C THR A 177 8.33 12.04 22.16
#